data_AF-A0A2E8VBI1-F1
#
_entry.id   AF-A0A2E8VBI1-F1
#
_cell.length_a   1.000
_cell.length_b   1.000
_cell.length_c   1.000
_cell.angle_alpha   90.00
_cell.angle_beta   90.00
_cell.angle_gamma   90.00
#
_symmetry.space_group_name_H-M   'P 1'
#
loop_
_entity.id
_entity.type
_entity.pdbx_description
1 polymer ?
#
loop_
_entity_poly.entity_id
_entity_poly.type
_entity_poly.pdbx_seq_one_letter_code
_entity_poly.pdbx_strand_id
1 'polypeptide(L)'
;MVYKLDKPVLISVMRNLIFITILSLQLNLSGQTDNEQDFLEKFEGMWASDDTDFFTVFTYSKVYGLKVFSFSFRSDAQVDEKIVKIDGDKIMINVINPNTGHTISGFYRISDDNTLILNYTGGNRDVKKSIYYKVLW
;
A
#
# COMPACT_ATOMS: atom_id res chain seq x y z
N MET A 1 -52.77 -13.69 -21.93
CA MET A 1 -52.45 -12.74 -23.01
C MET A 1 -50.95 -12.48 -22.93
N VAL A 2 -50.15 -12.99 -23.88
CA VAL A 2 -48.69 -12.83 -23.88
C VAL A 2 -48.36 -11.64 -24.77
N TYR A 3 -47.84 -10.55 -24.19
CA TYR A 3 -47.40 -9.40 -24.97
C TYR A 3 -46.10 -9.76 -25.71
N LYS A 4 -46.17 -9.89 -27.04
CA LYS A 4 -44.98 -9.93 -27.89
C LYS A 4 -44.52 -8.50 -28.12
N LEU A 5 -43.31 -8.18 -27.70
CA LEU A 5 -42.67 -6.91 -28.04
C LEU A 5 -42.26 -6.93 -29.51
N ASP A 6 -42.55 -5.84 -30.23
CA ASP A 6 -42.11 -5.69 -31.61
C ASP A 6 -40.58 -5.66 -31.68
N LYS A 7 -40.01 -6.28 -32.73
CA LYS A 7 -38.55 -6.38 -32.95
C LYS A 7 -37.78 -5.06 -32.72
N PRO A 8 -38.21 -3.88 -33.23
CA PRO A 8 -37.51 -2.63 -32.95
C PRO A 8 -37.54 -2.21 -31.47
N VAL A 9 -38.63 -2.49 -30.76
CA VAL A 9 -38.75 -2.23 -29.32
C VAL A 9 -37.81 -3.17 -28.55
N LEU A 10 -37.77 -4.45 -28.93
CA LEU A 10 -36.89 -5.44 -28.34
C LEU A 10 -35.41 -5.05 -28.49
N ILE A 11 -35.00 -4.59 -29.69
CA ILE A 11 -33.62 -4.12 -29.96
C ILE A 11 -33.29 -2.90 -29.10
N SER A 12 -34.20 -1.94 -28.97
CA SER A 12 -33.99 -0.75 -28.13
C SER A 12 -33.84 -1.11 -26.65
N VAL A 13 -34.68 -2.02 -26.14
CA VAL A 13 -34.61 -2.49 -24.74
C VAL A 13 -33.30 -3.25 -24.49
N MET A 14 -32.89 -4.13 -25.40
CA MET A 14 -31.62 -4.85 -25.30
C MET A 14 -30.41 -3.90 -25.32
N ARG A 15 -30.42 -2.88 -26.18
CA ARG A 15 -29.34 -1.89 -26.23
C ARG A 15 -29.22 -1.13 -24.90
N ASN A 16 -30.34 -0.70 -24.33
CA ASN A 16 -30.36 -0.02 -23.05
C ASN A 16 -29.92 -0.92 -21.89
N LEU A 17 -30.32 -2.20 -21.88
CA LEU A 17 -29.85 -3.19 -20.91
C LEU A 17 -28.33 -3.40 -20.98
N ILE A 18 -27.78 -3.49 -22.19
CA ILE A 18 -26.33 -3.61 -22.42
C ILE A 18 -25.60 -2.35 -21.93
N PHE A 19 -26.11 -1.15 -22.22
CA PHE A 19 -25.54 0.09 -21.72
C PHE A 19 -25.56 0.16 -20.18
N ILE A 20 -26.66 -0.23 -19.54
CA ILE A 20 -26.78 -0.24 -18.07
C ILE A 20 -25.81 -1.24 -17.43
N THR A 21 -25.63 -2.42 -18.04
CA THR A 21 -24.67 -3.42 -17.53
C THR A 21 -23.22 -2.98 -17.70
N ILE A 22 -22.89 -2.34 -18.83
CA ILE A 22 -21.54 -1.78 -19.03
C ILE A 22 -21.26 -0.67 -18.01
N LEU A 23 -22.23 0.22 -17.77
CA LEU A 23 -22.08 1.33 -16.83
C LEU A 23 -21.94 0.83 -15.37
N SER A 24 -22.69 -0.21 -14.99
CA SER A 24 -22.57 -0.80 -13.65
C SER A 24 -21.27 -1.58 -13.44
N LEU A 25 -20.72 -2.20 -14.49
CA LEU A 25 -19.36 -2.78 -14.43
C LEU A 25 -18.28 -1.71 -14.24
N GLN A 26 -18.38 -0.58 -14.95
CA GLN A 26 -17.40 0.52 -14.82
C GLN A 26 -17.39 1.14 -13.42
N LEU A 27 -18.56 1.29 -12.79
CA LEU A 27 -18.68 1.84 -11.43
C LEU A 27 -18.12 0.92 -10.33
N ASN A 28 -18.08 -0.39 -10.57
CA ASN A 28 -17.49 -1.34 -9.61
C ASN A 28 -15.96 -1.44 -9.74
N LEU A 29 -15.38 -1.06 -10.90
CA LEU A 29 -13.92 -1.05 -11.12
C LEU A 29 -13.24 0.24 -10.63
N SER A 30 -13.95 1.37 -10.56
CA SER A 30 -13.40 2.65 -10.09
C SER A 30 -13.41 2.82 -8.57
N GLY A 31 -14.04 1.89 -7.83
CA GLY A 31 -14.20 2.01 -6.37
C GLY A 31 -12.93 1.72 -5.55
N GLN A 32 -11.89 1.17 -6.18
CA GLN A 32 -10.67 0.70 -5.50
C GLN A 32 -9.38 1.45 -5.91
N THR A 33 -9.43 2.53 -6.70
CA THR A 33 -8.26 2.85 -7.55
C THR A 33 -7.53 4.17 -7.31
N ASP A 34 -8.14 5.21 -6.72
CA ASP A 34 -7.48 6.54 -6.64
C ASP A 34 -7.00 6.88 -5.21
N ASN A 35 -7.86 6.72 -4.19
CA ASN A 35 -7.51 7.09 -2.81
C ASN A 35 -6.43 6.19 -2.19
N GLU A 36 -6.43 4.90 -2.52
CA GLU A 36 -5.39 3.97 -2.06
C GLU A 36 -4.08 4.25 -2.77
N GLN A 37 -4.13 4.57 -4.06
CA GLN A 37 -2.95 4.94 -4.83
C GLN A 37 -2.32 6.23 -4.30
N ASP A 38 -3.11 7.31 -4.15
CA ASP A 38 -2.66 8.59 -3.59
C ASP A 38 -2.10 8.44 -2.17
N PHE A 39 -2.62 7.47 -1.41
CA PHE A 39 -2.07 7.13 -0.09
C PHE A 39 -0.71 6.45 -0.18
N LEU A 40 -0.55 5.44 -1.05
CA LEU A 40 0.69 4.68 -1.17
C LEU A 40 1.83 5.52 -1.77
N GLU A 41 1.52 6.41 -2.71
CA GLU A 41 2.49 7.33 -3.32
C GLU A 41 3.13 8.26 -2.28
N LYS A 42 2.46 8.56 -1.15
CA LYS A 42 3.04 9.39 -0.07
C LYS A 42 4.25 8.75 0.60
N PHE A 43 4.31 7.42 0.65
CA PHE A 43 5.44 6.70 1.23
C PHE A 43 6.63 6.68 0.28
N GLU A 44 6.43 6.86 -1.03
CA GLU A 44 7.49 6.72 -2.02
C GLU A 44 8.69 7.63 -1.72
N GLY A 45 9.87 7.02 -1.79
CA GLY A 45 11.14 7.68 -1.58
C GLY A 45 12.02 6.97 -0.55
N MET A 46 13.08 7.67 -0.16
CA MET A 46 14.04 7.21 0.84
C MET A 46 13.88 8.03 2.12
N TRP A 47 13.96 7.34 3.25
CA TRP A 47 13.70 7.87 4.58
C TRP A 47 14.88 7.53 5.49
N ALA A 48 15.35 8.52 6.25
CA ALA A 48 16.48 8.37 7.16
C ALA A 48 16.05 8.68 8.60
N SER A 49 16.63 8.00 9.58
CA SER A 49 16.38 8.25 11.00
C SER A 49 17.70 8.49 11.72
N ASP A 50 17.70 9.31 12.77
CA ASP A 50 18.86 9.46 13.64
C ASP A 50 19.07 8.25 14.57
N ASP A 51 18.06 7.38 14.71
CA ASP A 51 18.09 6.20 15.58
C ASP A 51 18.91 5.03 14.98
N THR A 52 19.19 5.06 13.67
CA THR A 52 19.81 3.95 12.93
C THR A 52 20.65 4.46 11.75
N ASP A 53 21.63 3.68 11.33
CA ASP A 53 22.41 3.91 10.11
C ASP A 53 21.74 3.37 8.84
N PHE A 54 20.53 2.80 8.96
CA PHE A 54 19.76 2.31 7.82
C PHE A 54 18.88 3.40 7.21
N PHE A 55 18.86 3.43 5.88
CA PHE A 55 17.85 4.11 5.08
C PHE A 55 16.72 3.15 4.79
N THR A 56 15.48 3.58 4.98
CA THR A 56 14.27 2.83 4.59
C THR A 56 13.77 3.37 3.26
N VAL A 57 13.56 2.49 2.29
CA VAL A 57 13.10 2.85 0.94
C VAL A 57 11.73 2.24 0.70
N PHE A 58 10.80 3.08 0.23
CA PHE A 58 9.53 2.63 -0.32
C PHE A 58 9.54 2.87 -1.82
N THR A 59 9.26 1.82 -2.59
CA THR A 59 9.03 1.92 -4.03
C THR A 59 7.59 1.52 -4.30
N TYR A 60 6.86 2.32 -5.08
CA TYR A 60 5.50 2.01 -5.48
C TYR A 60 5.40 1.96 -7.01
N SER A 61 4.64 1.00 -7.52
CA SER A 61 4.16 1.06 -8.90
C SER A 61 2.81 0.36 -9.01
N LYS A 62 1.98 0.80 -9.96
CA LYS A 62 0.67 0.16 -10.21
C LYS A 62 0.78 -1.31 -10.60
N VAL A 63 1.91 -1.73 -11.16
CA VAL A 63 2.14 -3.10 -11.65
C VAL A 63 2.68 -4.01 -10.56
N TYR A 64 3.62 -3.53 -9.74
CA TYR A 64 4.34 -4.35 -8.76
C TYR A 64 3.92 -4.09 -7.31
N GLY A 65 3.00 -3.15 -7.09
CA GLY A 65 2.57 -2.73 -5.77
C GLY A 65 3.65 -1.97 -5.00
N LEU A 66 3.38 -1.77 -3.71
CA LEU A 66 4.34 -1.20 -2.77
C LEU A 66 5.38 -2.27 -2.36
N LYS A 67 6.64 -1.86 -2.30
CA LYS A 67 7.73 -2.63 -1.67
C LYS A 67 8.45 -1.74 -0.68
N VAL A 68 8.96 -2.35 0.39
CA VAL A 68 9.77 -1.68 1.40
C VAL A 68 10.97 -2.55 1.75
N PHE A 69 12.13 -1.91 1.85
CA PHE A 69 13.36 -2.51 2.34
C PHE A 69 14.19 -1.43 3.01
N SER A 70 15.07 -1.85 3.92
CA SER A 70 16.02 -0.97 4.59
C SER A 70 17.44 -1.39 4.24
N PHE A 71 18.35 -0.45 4.03
CA PHE A 71 19.76 -0.75 3.76
C PHE A 71 20.71 0.23 4.46
N SER A 72 21.94 -0.20 4.73
CA SER A 72 22.98 0.65 5.32
C SER A 72 24.29 0.50 4.55
N PHE A 73 24.86 1.63 4.14
CA PHE A 73 26.22 1.67 3.60
C PHE A 73 27.27 1.40 4.69
N ARG A 74 27.00 1.82 5.93
CA ARG A 74 27.95 1.69 7.04
C ARG A 74 28.06 0.24 7.51
N SER A 75 26.93 -0.45 7.53
CA SER A 75 26.84 -1.85 7.98
C SER A 75 26.95 -2.86 6.82
N ASP A 76 27.03 -2.39 5.57
CA ASP A 76 27.04 -3.21 4.35
C ASP A 76 25.92 -4.28 4.37
N ALA A 77 24.69 -3.82 4.62
CA ALA A 77 23.56 -4.70 4.90
C ALA A 77 22.26 -4.21 4.28
N GLN A 78 21.40 -5.16 3.91
CA GLN A 78 20.02 -4.93 3.48
C GLN A 78 19.06 -5.83 4.27
N VAL A 79 17.89 -5.31 4.57
CA VAL A 79 16.80 -5.97 5.28
C VAL A 79 15.52 -5.78 4.48
N ASP A 80 14.97 -6.87 3.95
CA ASP A 80 13.68 -6.82 3.28
C ASP A 80 12.54 -6.79 4.32
N GLU A 81 11.59 -5.89 4.12
CA GLU A 81 10.44 -5.75 5.02
C GLU A 81 9.19 -6.30 4.35
N LYS A 82 8.59 -7.34 4.95
CA LYS A 82 7.40 -7.97 4.40
C LYS A 82 6.17 -7.16 4.79
N ILE A 83 5.50 -6.56 3.80
CA ILE A 83 4.17 -5.96 4.00
C ILE A 83 3.16 -7.07 4.30
N VAL A 84 2.50 -6.96 5.45
CA VAL A 84 1.48 -7.91 5.91
C VAL A 84 0.09 -7.45 5.53
N LYS A 85 -0.20 -6.16 5.72
CA LYS A 85 -1.50 -5.54 5.48
C LYS A 85 -1.35 -4.04 5.35
N ILE A 86 -2.20 -3.43 4.53
CA ILE A 86 -2.48 -1.98 4.56
C ILE A 86 -3.81 -1.78 5.30
N ASP A 87 -3.83 -0.91 6.31
CA ASP A 87 -5.00 -0.70 7.17
C ASP A 87 -5.22 0.80 7.42
N GLY A 88 -6.12 1.39 6.64
CA GLY A 88 -6.35 2.83 6.66
C GLY A 88 -5.08 3.59 6.28
N ASP A 89 -4.51 4.32 7.23
CA ASP A 89 -3.31 5.14 7.06
C ASP A 89 -2.01 4.42 7.44
N LYS A 90 -2.05 3.10 7.64
CA LYS A 90 -0.94 2.30 8.16
C LYS A 90 -0.50 1.22 7.18
N ILE A 91 0.82 1.06 7.05
CA ILE A 91 1.43 -0.10 6.39
C ILE A 91 2.01 -1.01 7.47
N MET A 92 1.42 -2.18 7.67
CA MET A 92 1.90 -3.17 8.64
C MET A 92 2.99 -4.03 8.00
N ILE A 93 4.11 -4.17 8.69
CA ILE A 93 5.29 -4.89 8.22
C ILE A 93 5.74 -5.96 9.20
N ASN A 94 6.44 -6.95 8.68
CA ASN A 94 7.23 -7.91 9.44
C ASN A 94 8.65 -7.98 8.88
N VAL A 95 9.63 -8.00 9.76
CA VAL A 95 11.03 -8.26 9.46
C VAL A 95 11.43 -9.55 10.14
N ILE A 96 11.96 -10.50 9.36
CA ILE A 96 12.42 -11.79 9.89
C ILE A 96 13.94 -11.80 9.80
N ASN A 97 14.61 -11.96 10.95
CA ASN A 97 16.03 -12.20 10.96
C ASN A 97 16.30 -13.64 10.46
N PRO A 98 16.95 -13.84 9.30
CA PRO A 98 17.11 -15.17 8.72
C PRO A 98 18.00 -16.10 9.55
N ASN A 99 18.90 -15.55 10.37
CA ASN A 99 19.84 -16.33 11.18
C ASN A 99 19.21 -16.85 12.46
N THR A 100 18.25 -16.11 13.03
CA THR A 100 17.66 -16.45 14.33
C THR A 100 16.17 -16.81 14.26
N GLY A 101 15.50 -16.52 13.14
CA GLY A 101 14.05 -16.67 12.99
C GLY A 101 13.24 -15.65 13.79
N HIS A 102 13.88 -14.76 14.56
CA HIS A 102 13.17 -13.73 15.31
C HIS A 102 12.47 -12.76 14.35
N THR A 103 11.21 -12.47 14.66
CA THR A 103 10.37 -11.56 13.89
C THR A 103 10.16 -10.26 14.66
N ILE A 104 10.37 -9.15 13.98
CA ILE A 104 9.97 -7.82 14.41
C ILE A 104 8.71 -7.47 13.63
N SER A 105 7.66 -7.02 14.33
CA SER A 105 6.42 -6.56 13.72
C SER A 105 6.26 -5.08 13.98
N GLY A 106 5.80 -4.34 12.96
CA GLY A 106 5.59 -2.91 13.10
C GLY A 106 4.56 -2.37 12.13
N PHE A 107 4.32 -1.07 12.22
CA PHE A 107 3.59 -0.34 11.21
C PHE A 107 4.19 1.05 10.98
N TYR A 108 4.17 1.45 9.72
CA TYR A 108 4.51 2.79 9.28
C TYR A 108 3.26 3.65 9.14
N ARG A 109 3.39 4.95 9.43
CA ARG A 109 2.39 5.98 9.16
C ARG A 109 3.09 7.29 8.76
N ILE A 110 2.59 7.96 7.74
CA ILE A 110 2.99 9.33 7.39
C ILE A 110 2.39 10.30 8.41
N SER A 111 3.24 11.10 9.05
CA SER A 111 2.82 12.17 9.97
C SER A 111 2.53 13.47 9.20
N ASP A 112 3.41 13.79 8.26
CA ASP A 112 3.35 14.91 7.32
C ASP A 112 4.23 14.59 6.10
N ASP A 113 4.25 15.45 5.10
CA ASP A 113 4.92 15.21 3.80
C ASP A 113 6.42 14.85 3.92
N ASN A 114 7.08 15.17 5.04
CA ASN A 114 8.50 14.91 5.25
C ASN A 114 8.79 13.99 6.44
N THR A 115 7.76 13.51 7.16
CA THR A 115 7.94 12.74 8.40
C THR A 115 7.20 11.42 8.36
N LEU A 116 7.95 10.34 8.52
CA LEU A 116 7.47 8.96 8.61
C LEU A 116 7.69 8.42 10.03
N ILE A 117 6.69 7.77 10.59
CA ILE A 117 6.77 7.17 11.92
C ILE A 117 6.67 5.66 11.79
N LEU A 118 7.66 4.94 12.35
CA LEU A 118 7.61 3.50 12.57
C LEU A 118 7.28 3.23 14.03
N ASN A 119 6.24 2.44 14.29
CA ASN A 119 6.03 1.81 15.60
C ASN A 119 6.26 0.32 15.46
N TYR A 120 7.08 -0.27 16.32
CA TYR A 120 7.49 -1.67 16.19
C TYR A 120 7.65 -2.36 17.54
N THR A 121 7.54 -3.68 17.52
CA THR A 121 7.70 -4.56 18.69
C THR A 121 8.59 -5.74 18.31
N GLY A 122 9.48 -6.13 19.23
CA GLY A 122 10.33 -7.30 19.04
C GLY A 122 10.59 -8.00 20.36
N GLY A 123 10.29 -9.31 20.43
CA GLY A 123 10.62 -10.19 21.57
C GLY A 123 9.88 -9.89 22.88
N ASN A 124 10.11 -8.74 23.49
CA ASN A 124 9.64 -8.36 24.84
C ASN A 124 8.27 -7.64 24.86
N ARG A 125 7.60 -7.51 23.71
CA ARG A 125 6.29 -6.86 23.50
C ARG A 125 6.24 -5.35 23.77
N ASP A 126 7.35 -4.72 24.12
CA ASP A 126 7.39 -3.26 24.26
C ASP A 126 7.29 -2.61 22.88
N VAL A 127 6.39 -1.62 22.76
CA VAL A 127 6.24 -0.83 21.54
C VAL A 127 7.30 0.26 21.55
N LYS A 128 8.21 0.19 20.58
CA LYS A 128 9.19 1.21 20.26
C LYS A 128 8.68 2.09 19.13
N LYS A 129 9.18 3.31 19.08
CA LYS A 129 8.88 4.30 18.04
C LYS A 129 10.18 4.85 17.50
N SER A 130 10.27 4.94 16.17
CA SER A 130 11.34 5.65 15.46
C SER A 130 10.74 6.65 14.48
N ILE A 131 11.42 7.79 14.33
CA ILE A 131 11.01 8.89 13.45
C ILE A 131 12.01 8.95 12.31
N TYR A 132 11.48 9.02 11.09
CA TYR A 132 12.25 9.11 9.87
C TYR A 132 11.88 10.39 9.12
N TYR A 133 12.87 10.98 8.48
CA TYR A 133 12.76 12.17 7.64
C TYR A 133 13.03 11.81 6.19
N LYS A 134 12.25 12.42 5.28
CA LYS A 134 12.42 12.21 3.85
C LYS A 134 13.78 12.75 3.40
N VAL A 135 14.53 11.95 2.65
CA VAL A 135 15.80 12.38 2.07
C VAL A 135 15.49 13.19 0.81
N LEU A 136 15.76 14.50 0.88
CA LEU A 136 15.64 15.43 -0.24
C LEU A 136 16.96 15.50 -0.99
N TRP A 137 16.89 15.45 -2.32
CA TRP A 137 18.02 15.62 -3.24
C TRP A 137 17.97 16.99 -3.89
#